data_AF-A0A7K3RZH3-F1
#
_entry.id   AF-A0A7K3RZH3-F1
#
_cell.length_a   1.000
_cell.length_b   1.000
_cell.length_c   1.000
_cell.angle_alpha   90.00
_cell.angle_beta   90.00
_cell.angle_gamma   90.00
#
_symmetry.space_group_name_H-M   'P 1'
#
loop_
_entity.id
_entity.type
_entity.pdbx_description
1 polymer ?
#
loop_
_entity_poly.entity_id
_entity_poly.type
_entity_poly.pdbx_seq_one_letter_code
_entity_poly.pdbx_strand_id
1 'polypeptide(L)'
;MLCTRCRIRTAVTDDGLCTFCSGTRPPLPDGLMAPVAGPGGWGVATWPRSPVGLARAVTALLGLVIAADLFAIGTGLYLRTFWQGLVSDGSLDVYGKDGDTAERLYGIAALSQGVTLLATGVVFIIWFHRTRRNAEVFDPSVQRMGPGWAVGGWFVPVANFWFPYRVASGVWEASAQTRPDGGWRTVPRTPLNLWWGAWVVSLLCTRVTGRLWDRAEDAEEIVRAGGLVAASDAVDIVAAVLAILYVRAVTGMQVERALHGRAPGVPASAPAPGAHR
;
A
#
# COMPACT_ATOMS: atom_id res chain seq x y z
N MET A 1 15.03 20.37 11.63
CA MET A 1 15.22 20.30 10.17
C MET A 1 14.86 21.65 9.54
N LEU A 2 15.50 22.02 8.42
CA LEU A 2 15.15 23.24 7.67
C LEU A 2 13.86 23.05 6.87
N CYS A 3 13.14 24.14 6.63
CA CYS A 3 11.92 24.20 5.84
C CYS A 3 12.15 23.61 4.45
N THR A 4 11.29 22.69 4.02
CA THR A 4 11.42 22.02 2.72
C THR A 4 11.23 22.97 1.53
N ARG A 5 10.50 24.07 1.73
CA ARG A 5 10.22 25.07 0.67
C ARG A 5 11.29 26.13 0.55
N CYS A 6 11.58 26.87 1.62
CA CYS A 6 12.54 27.98 1.56
C CYS A 6 13.97 27.59 1.92
N ARG A 7 14.19 26.42 2.55
CA ARG A 7 15.50 25.92 3.01
C ARG A 7 16.29 26.88 3.93
N ILE A 8 15.67 27.97 4.41
CA ILE A 8 16.30 29.00 5.25
C ILE A 8 15.87 28.90 6.71
N ARG A 9 14.57 28.75 6.97
CA ARG A 9 13.99 28.77 8.33
C ARG A 9 13.79 27.36 8.86
N THR A 10 13.75 27.18 10.17
CA THR A 10 13.39 25.91 10.80
C THR A 10 11.95 25.52 10.48
N ALA A 11 11.74 24.23 10.18
CA ALA A 11 10.40 23.69 10.03
C ALA A 11 9.71 23.60 11.39
N VAL A 12 8.45 24.03 11.46
CA VAL A 12 7.62 23.99 12.69
C VAL A 12 6.30 23.24 12.51
N THR A 13 6.00 22.84 11.28
CA THR A 13 4.80 22.06 10.93
C THR A 13 5.16 20.60 10.67
N ASP A 14 4.21 19.69 10.87
CA ASP A 14 4.38 18.24 10.64
C ASP A 14 4.74 17.87 9.19
N ASP A 15 4.51 18.78 8.24
CA ASP A 15 4.88 18.63 6.84
C ASP A 15 6.19 19.32 6.44
N GLY A 16 6.93 19.83 7.42
CA GLY A 16 8.29 20.32 7.22
C GLY A 16 8.36 21.76 6.71
N LEU A 17 7.32 22.56 6.88
CA LEU A 17 7.31 23.99 6.54
C LEU A 17 7.55 24.87 7.77
N CYS A 18 8.17 26.03 7.56
CA CYS A 18 8.22 27.11 8.54
C CYS A 18 6.89 27.88 8.57
N THR A 19 6.65 28.65 9.64
CA THR A 19 5.44 29.47 9.84
C THR A 19 5.08 30.33 8.62
N PHE A 20 6.07 30.96 8.00
CA PHE A 20 5.87 31.81 6.82
C PHE A 20 5.48 31.01 5.58
N CYS A 21 6.19 29.92 5.29
CA CYS A 21 5.87 29.07 4.15
C CYS A 21 4.54 28.32 4.30
N SER A 22 4.10 28.03 5.53
CA SER A 22 2.76 27.49 5.79
C SER A 22 1.67 28.54 5.68
N GLY A 23 1.94 29.79 6.08
CA GLY A 23 0.99 30.91 5.98
C GLY A 23 0.72 31.39 4.55
N THR A 24 1.54 31.00 3.57
CA THR A 24 1.34 31.29 2.14
C THR A 24 0.55 30.20 1.41
N ARG A 25 -0.04 29.24 2.14
CA ARG A 25 -0.95 28.26 1.54
C ARG A 25 -2.25 28.97 1.14
N PRO A 26 -2.90 28.55 0.04
CA PRO A 26 -4.28 28.93 -0.18
C PRO A 26 -5.14 28.51 1.03
N PRO A 27 -6.28 29.17 1.28
CA PRO A 27 -7.21 28.76 2.32
C PRO A 27 -7.60 27.29 2.16
N LEU A 28 -7.85 26.62 3.29
CA LEU A 28 -8.25 25.21 3.29
C LEU A 28 -9.47 25.03 2.38
N PRO A 29 -9.43 24.05 1.46
CA PRO A 29 -10.57 23.70 0.64
C PRO A 29 -11.85 23.50 1.49
N ASP A 30 -12.99 24.01 1.01
CA ASP A 30 -14.27 23.83 1.71
C ASP A 30 -14.56 22.33 1.94
N GLY A 31 -15.04 21.98 3.14
CA GLY A 31 -15.28 20.59 3.55
C GLY A 31 -14.06 19.85 4.12
N LEU A 32 -12.92 20.52 4.29
CA LEU A 32 -11.81 20.05 5.14
C LEU A 32 -11.98 20.61 6.56
N MET A 33 -11.77 19.77 7.57
CA MET A 33 -11.90 20.21 8.96
C MET A 33 -10.67 20.97 9.44
N ALA A 34 -10.89 21.94 10.33
CA ALA A 34 -9.80 22.58 11.05
C ALA A 34 -9.01 21.52 11.84
N PRO A 35 -7.68 21.67 11.96
CA PRO A 35 -6.86 20.70 12.66
C PRO A 35 -7.26 20.65 14.15
N VAL A 36 -7.91 19.56 14.55
CA VAL A 36 -8.22 19.21 15.95
C VAL A 36 -7.22 18.14 16.40
N ALA A 37 -6.70 18.24 17.62
CA ALA A 37 -5.81 17.21 18.18
C ALA A 37 -6.47 15.83 18.09
N GLY A 38 -5.72 14.82 17.60
CA GLY A 38 -6.25 13.47 17.44
C GLY A 38 -6.58 12.82 18.80
N PRO A 39 -7.35 11.72 18.82
CA PRO A 39 -7.71 11.02 20.06
C PRO A 39 -6.45 10.53 20.78
N GLY A 40 -5.93 11.23 21.80
CA GLY A 40 -4.63 10.91 22.44
C GLY A 40 -3.55 11.98 22.27
N GLY A 41 -3.88 13.17 21.75
CA GLY A 41 -3.03 14.36 21.81
C GLY A 41 -1.91 14.43 20.76
N TRP A 42 -1.87 13.52 19.79
CA TRP A 42 -0.95 13.62 18.66
C TRP A 42 -1.38 14.73 17.70
N GLY A 43 -0.39 15.46 17.19
CA GLY A 43 -0.58 16.51 16.19
C GLY A 43 -1.19 15.96 14.91
N VAL A 44 -2.21 16.64 14.39
CA VAL A 44 -2.82 16.33 13.09
C VAL A 44 -2.16 17.18 12.00
N ALA A 45 -2.07 16.60 10.79
CA ALA A 45 -1.58 17.37 9.65
C ALA A 45 -2.51 18.56 9.37
N THR A 46 -1.94 19.71 8.99
CA THR A 46 -2.69 20.93 8.70
C THR A 46 -3.05 21.07 7.22
N TRP A 47 -2.49 20.21 6.36
CA TRP A 47 -2.72 20.24 4.91
C TRP A 47 -2.41 18.88 4.27
N PRO A 48 -3.21 18.42 3.28
CA PRO A 48 -2.95 17.15 2.61
C PRO A 48 -1.70 17.24 1.72
N ARG A 49 -0.89 16.19 1.70
CA ARG A 49 0.29 16.06 0.82
C ARG A 49 -0.04 15.18 -0.37
N SER A 50 0.46 15.52 -1.56
CA SER A 50 0.22 14.71 -2.76
C SER A 50 0.69 13.26 -2.55
N PRO A 51 -0.22 12.27 -2.66
CA PRO A 51 0.14 10.85 -2.59
C PRO A 51 0.58 10.29 -3.96
N VAL A 52 0.42 11.04 -5.05
CA VAL A 52 0.52 10.55 -6.44
C VAL A 52 1.90 9.99 -6.79
N GLY A 53 2.98 10.69 -6.42
CA GLY A 53 4.34 10.22 -6.74
C GLY A 53 4.67 8.89 -6.08
N LEU A 54 4.28 8.75 -4.80
CA LEU A 54 4.45 7.50 -4.05
C LEU A 54 3.52 6.41 -4.61
N ALA A 55 2.27 6.72 -4.95
CA ALA A 55 1.35 5.76 -5.53
C ALA A 55 1.86 5.18 -6.86
N ARG A 56 2.48 6.02 -7.71
CA ARG A 56 3.13 5.58 -8.96
C ARG A 56 4.32 4.67 -8.67
N ALA A 57 5.17 5.04 -7.71
CA ALA A 57 6.31 4.21 -7.30
C ALA A 57 5.86 2.85 -6.75
N VAL A 58 4.87 2.82 -5.84
CA VAL A 58 4.25 1.59 -5.32
C VAL A 58 3.67 0.74 -6.45
N THR A 59 2.93 1.36 -7.39
CA THR A 59 2.34 0.63 -8.53
C THR A 59 3.41 0.01 -9.42
N ALA A 60 4.50 0.72 -9.71
CA ALA A 60 5.62 0.19 -10.49
C ALA A 60 6.32 -0.96 -9.76
N LEU A 61 6.57 -0.80 -8.46
CA LEU A 61 7.19 -1.84 -7.62
C LEU A 61 6.32 -3.10 -7.50
N LEU A 62 5.00 -2.95 -7.34
CA LEU A 62 4.07 -4.08 -7.38
C LEU A 62 4.07 -4.77 -8.75
N GLY A 63 4.26 -4.01 -9.85
CA GLY A 63 4.46 -4.59 -11.17
C GLY A 63 5.76 -5.42 -11.27
N LEU A 64 6.83 -4.97 -10.60
CA LEU A 64 8.08 -5.74 -10.50
C LEU A 64 7.93 -6.99 -9.63
N VAL A 65 7.13 -6.93 -8.55
CA VAL A 65 6.79 -8.11 -7.75
C VAL A 65 6.08 -9.15 -8.63
N ILE A 66 5.05 -8.75 -9.38
CA ILE A 66 4.36 -9.66 -10.32
C ILE A 66 5.33 -10.28 -11.33
N ALA A 67 6.27 -9.50 -11.87
CA ALA A 67 7.26 -10.02 -12.79
C ALA A 67 8.23 -11.01 -12.12
N ALA A 68 8.65 -10.74 -10.89
CA ALA A 68 9.48 -11.65 -10.09
C ALA A 68 8.75 -12.95 -9.76
N ASP A 69 7.46 -12.89 -9.41
CA ASP A 69 6.64 -14.07 -9.13
C ASP A 69 6.42 -14.93 -10.38
N LEU A 70 6.15 -14.30 -11.53
CA LEU A 70 6.07 -15.04 -12.80
C LEU A 70 7.39 -15.73 -13.15
N PHE A 71 8.52 -15.06 -12.89
CA PHE A 71 9.84 -15.63 -13.06
C PHE A 71 10.12 -16.78 -12.08
N ALA A 72 9.69 -16.65 -10.83
CA ALA A 72 9.78 -17.69 -9.80
C ALA A 72 8.93 -18.92 -10.16
N ILE A 73 7.70 -18.73 -10.65
CA ILE A 73 6.85 -19.82 -11.15
C ILE A 73 7.56 -20.55 -12.30
N GLY A 74 8.09 -19.81 -13.28
CA GLY A 74 8.77 -20.42 -14.43
C GLY A 74 10.01 -21.22 -14.02
N THR A 75 10.87 -20.64 -13.21
CA THR A 75 12.11 -21.29 -12.74
C THR A 75 11.85 -22.43 -11.77
N GLY A 76 10.86 -22.29 -10.88
CA GLY A 76 10.44 -23.33 -9.95
C GLY A 76 9.80 -24.52 -10.65
N LEU A 77 8.94 -24.30 -11.65
CA LEU A 77 8.39 -25.37 -12.47
C LEU A 77 9.47 -26.07 -13.31
N TYR A 78 10.46 -25.32 -13.82
CA TYR A 78 11.60 -25.88 -14.53
C TYR A 78 12.48 -26.75 -13.60
N LEU A 79 12.81 -26.27 -12.39
CA LEU A 79 13.54 -27.08 -11.42
C LEU A 79 12.73 -28.34 -11.03
N ARG A 80 11.42 -28.19 -10.87
CA ARG A 80 10.50 -29.29 -10.56
C ARG A 80 10.51 -30.39 -11.62
N THR A 81 10.71 -30.10 -12.91
CA THR A 81 10.77 -31.17 -13.93
C THR A 81 11.96 -32.11 -13.74
N PHE A 82 13.10 -31.61 -13.26
CA PHE A 82 14.27 -32.46 -12.97
C PHE A 82 14.02 -33.37 -11.77
N TRP A 83 13.47 -32.82 -10.68
CA TRP A 83 13.08 -33.63 -9.52
C TRP A 83 12.00 -34.66 -9.88
N GLN A 84 11.07 -34.32 -10.79
CA GLN A 84 10.08 -35.27 -11.31
C GLN A 84 10.71 -36.40 -12.14
N GLY A 85 11.74 -36.11 -12.94
CA GLY A 85 12.51 -37.14 -13.64
C GLY A 85 13.06 -38.15 -12.65
N LEU A 86 13.84 -37.69 -11.67
CA LEU A 86 14.41 -38.54 -10.62
C LEU A 86 13.36 -39.46 -9.95
N VAL A 87 12.16 -38.95 -9.65
CA VAL A 87 11.08 -39.72 -9.03
C VAL A 87 10.44 -40.73 -9.99
N SER A 88 10.26 -40.36 -11.26
CA SER A 88 9.45 -41.13 -12.21
C SER A 88 10.23 -42.15 -13.04
N ASP A 89 11.44 -41.81 -13.46
CA ASP A 89 12.28 -42.64 -14.32
C ASP A 89 13.68 -42.92 -13.74
N GLY A 90 14.00 -42.34 -12.57
CA GLY A 90 15.31 -42.50 -11.92
C GLY A 90 16.41 -41.66 -12.55
N SER A 91 16.08 -40.67 -13.39
CA SER A 91 17.06 -39.76 -14.00
C SER A 91 17.86 -39.00 -12.94
N LEU A 92 19.18 -38.95 -13.13
CA LEU A 92 20.10 -38.20 -12.29
C LEU A 92 20.43 -36.82 -12.86
N ASP A 93 19.69 -36.33 -13.87
CA ASP A 93 19.95 -35.04 -14.53
C ASP A 93 19.85 -33.84 -13.57
N VAL A 94 19.09 -33.99 -12.48
CA VAL A 94 19.02 -33.00 -11.38
C VAL A 94 20.39 -32.75 -10.73
N TYR A 95 21.28 -33.75 -10.73
CA TYR A 95 22.67 -33.64 -10.24
C TYR A 95 23.66 -33.30 -11.36
N GLY A 96 23.16 -33.10 -12.59
CA GLY A 96 23.94 -32.69 -13.74
C GLY A 96 23.99 -31.17 -13.89
N LYS A 97 24.72 -30.73 -14.91
CA LYS A 97 24.87 -29.31 -15.26
C LYS A 97 23.55 -28.57 -15.46
N ASP A 98 22.55 -29.25 -16.02
CA ASP A 98 21.24 -28.67 -16.30
C ASP A 98 20.43 -28.47 -15.00
N GLY A 99 20.52 -29.42 -14.07
CA GLY A 99 20.00 -29.29 -12.71
C GLY A 99 20.66 -28.14 -11.93
N ASP A 100 21.99 -28.06 -11.93
CA ASP A 100 22.73 -26.93 -11.31
C ASP A 100 22.27 -25.57 -11.87
N THR A 101 22.01 -25.52 -13.18
CA THR A 101 21.52 -24.31 -13.84
C THR A 101 20.10 -23.96 -13.38
N ALA A 102 19.22 -24.96 -13.28
CA ALA A 102 17.85 -24.78 -12.78
C ALA A 102 17.83 -24.29 -11.33
N GLU A 103 18.65 -24.88 -10.44
CA GLU A 103 18.80 -24.45 -9.05
C GLU A 103 19.31 -23.01 -8.95
N ARG A 104 20.33 -22.66 -9.75
CA ARG A 104 20.86 -21.29 -9.78
C ARG A 104 19.81 -20.28 -10.22
N LEU A 105 19.04 -20.59 -11.27
CA LEU A 105 17.96 -19.73 -11.75
C LEU A 105 16.86 -19.55 -10.69
N TYR A 106 16.48 -20.64 -10.02
CA TYR A 106 15.51 -20.60 -8.92
C TYR A 106 16.02 -19.76 -7.74
N GLY A 107 17.30 -19.88 -7.38
CA GLY A 107 17.92 -19.03 -6.36
C GLY A 107 17.94 -17.54 -6.73
N ILE A 108 18.19 -17.21 -8.00
CA ILE A 108 18.09 -15.83 -8.50
C ILE A 108 16.64 -15.33 -8.42
N ALA A 109 15.66 -16.17 -8.75
CA ALA A 109 14.25 -15.82 -8.65
C ALA A 109 13.86 -15.51 -7.20
N ALA A 110 14.22 -16.37 -6.25
CA ALA A 110 13.97 -16.14 -4.83
C ALA A 110 14.62 -14.84 -4.31
N LEU A 111 15.87 -14.55 -4.72
CA LEU A 111 16.53 -13.29 -4.38
C LEU A 111 15.77 -12.08 -4.97
N SER A 112 15.32 -12.18 -6.22
CA SER A 112 14.58 -11.11 -6.90
C SER A 112 13.24 -10.82 -6.21
N GLN A 113 12.51 -11.86 -5.78
CA GLN A 113 11.28 -11.72 -5.00
C GLN A 113 11.57 -11.03 -3.66
N GLY A 114 12.59 -11.46 -2.92
CA GLY A 114 12.95 -10.86 -1.64
C GLY A 114 13.30 -9.36 -1.75
N VAL A 115 14.09 -8.99 -2.75
CA VAL A 115 14.50 -7.58 -2.98
C VAL A 115 13.32 -6.72 -3.41
N THR A 116 12.52 -7.20 -4.36
CA THR A 116 11.35 -6.45 -4.86
C THR A 116 10.28 -6.30 -3.78
N LEU A 117 10.02 -7.34 -2.98
CA LEU A 117 9.10 -7.30 -1.86
C LEU A 117 9.55 -6.31 -0.78
N LEU A 118 10.84 -6.31 -0.41
CA LEU A 118 11.39 -5.37 0.57
C LEU A 118 11.27 -3.92 0.09
N ALA A 119 11.67 -3.64 -1.16
CA ALA A 119 11.56 -2.32 -1.75
C ALA A 119 10.09 -1.86 -1.82
N THR A 120 9.18 -2.76 -2.23
CA THR A 120 7.73 -2.51 -2.27
C THR A 120 7.21 -2.19 -0.88
N GLY A 121 7.53 -2.99 0.13
CA GLY A 121 7.08 -2.82 1.50
C GLY A 121 7.47 -1.46 2.08
N VAL A 122 8.73 -1.03 1.89
CA VAL A 122 9.20 0.28 2.36
C VAL A 122 8.40 1.42 1.72
N VAL A 123 8.30 1.43 0.38
CA VAL A 123 7.60 2.51 -0.33
C VAL A 123 6.10 2.47 -0.08
N PHE A 124 5.50 1.29 0.04
CA PHE A 124 4.11 1.08 0.39
C PHE A 124 3.81 1.64 1.78
N ILE A 125 4.64 1.36 2.80
CA ILE A 125 4.44 1.88 4.15
C ILE A 125 4.56 3.41 4.18
N ILE A 126 5.50 4.00 3.42
CA ILE A 126 5.62 5.46 3.29
C ILE A 126 4.37 6.06 2.64
N TRP A 127 3.87 5.45 1.56
CA TRP A 127 2.62 5.84 0.90
C TRP A 127 1.41 5.70 1.84
N PHE A 128 1.33 4.59 2.56
CA PHE A 128 0.25 4.25 3.49
C PHE A 128 0.20 5.21 4.67
N HIS A 129 1.35 5.53 5.26
CA HIS A 129 1.45 6.54 6.29
C HIS A 129 1.05 7.92 5.76
N ARG A 130 1.47 8.30 4.53
CA ARG A 130 1.07 9.59 3.93
C ARG A 130 -0.44 9.67 3.69
N THR A 131 -1.05 8.66 3.07
CA THR A 131 -2.50 8.65 2.80
C THR A 131 -3.30 8.65 4.10
N ARG A 132 -2.78 8.01 5.15
CA ARG A 132 -3.33 8.10 6.50
C ARG A 132 -3.25 9.50 7.09
N ARG A 133 -2.12 10.20 6.96
CA ARG A 133 -2.01 11.59 7.42
C ARG A 133 -2.92 12.54 6.63
N ASN A 134 -3.11 12.30 5.33
CA ASN A 134 -4.08 13.06 4.53
C ASN A 134 -5.51 12.83 5.00
N ALA A 135 -5.85 11.58 5.35
CA ALA A 135 -7.18 11.24 5.87
C ALA A 135 -7.52 12.03 7.16
N GLU A 136 -6.55 12.31 8.03
CA GLU A 136 -6.77 13.16 9.22
C GLU A 136 -7.10 14.62 8.87
N VAL A 137 -6.60 15.13 7.73
CA VAL A 137 -6.94 16.49 7.27
C VAL A 137 -8.35 16.53 6.70
N PHE A 138 -8.77 15.41 6.10
CA PHE A 138 -10.08 15.26 5.50
C PHE A 138 -11.17 15.09 6.55
N ASP A 139 -10.93 14.22 7.54
CA ASP A 139 -11.80 14.01 8.68
C ASP A 139 -10.97 13.49 9.88
N PRO A 140 -10.75 14.31 10.92
CA PRO A 140 -10.00 13.89 12.10
C PRO A 140 -10.66 12.75 12.88
N SER A 141 -11.98 12.55 12.74
CA SER A 141 -12.77 11.63 13.57
C SER A 141 -12.72 10.17 13.11
N VAL A 142 -12.38 9.92 11.85
CA VAL A 142 -12.35 8.56 11.25
C VAL A 142 -11.17 7.71 11.72
N GLN A 143 -10.09 8.34 12.21
CA GLN A 143 -8.87 7.66 12.61
C GLN A 143 -8.91 7.30 14.10
N ARG A 144 -9.20 6.04 14.39
CA ARG A 144 -9.30 5.50 15.76
C ARG A 144 -7.95 5.13 16.40
N MET A 145 -6.87 5.19 15.63
CA MET A 145 -5.52 4.77 16.05
C MET A 145 -4.50 5.84 15.68
N GLY A 146 -3.49 6.03 16.52
CA GLY A 146 -2.43 7.02 16.30
C GLY A 146 -1.55 6.74 15.06
N PRO A 147 -0.81 7.76 14.56
CA PRO A 147 -0.01 7.69 13.33
C PRO A 147 1.03 6.59 13.28
N GLY A 148 1.62 6.26 14.43
CA GLY A 148 2.64 5.23 14.55
C GLY A 148 2.15 3.85 14.11
N TRP A 149 0.85 3.56 14.27
CA TRP A 149 0.28 2.27 13.89
C TRP A 149 0.18 2.05 12.38
N ALA A 150 0.22 3.13 11.58
CA ALA A 150 0.34 3.00 10.13
C ALA A 150 1.68 2.40 9.69
N VAL A 151 2.70 2.44 10.56
CA VAL A 151 4.03 1.85 10.33
C VAL A 151 4.22 0.61 11.21
N GLY A 152 4.12 0.77 12.53
CA GLY A 152 4.37 -0.30 13.50
C GLY A 152 3.41 -1.49 13.37
N GLY A 153 2.19 -1.26 12.87
CA GLY A 153 1.21 -2.33 12.65
C GLY A 153 1.73 -3.44 11.72
N TRP A 154 2.63 -3.12 10.79
CA TRP A 154 3.19 -4.07 9.83
C TRP A 154 4.26 -5.00 10.41
N PHE A 155 4.90 -4.60 11.51
CA PHE A 155 6.06 -5.30 12.08
C PHE A 155 5.71 -6.16 13.30
N VAL A 156 4.51 -6.00 13.85
CA VAL A 156 4.05 -6.76 15.03
C VAL A 156 3.26 -7.99 14.55
N PRO A 157 3.76 -9.23 14.73
CA PRO A 157 3.22 -10.42 14.05
C PRO A 157 1.71 -10.64 14.17
N VAL A 158 1.14 -10.43 15.37
CA VAL A 158 -0.31 -10.59 15.59
C VAL A 158 -1.08 -9.34 15.14
N ALA A 159 -0.53 -8.16 15.40
CA ALA A 159 -1.20 -6.91 15.03
C ALA A 159 -1.23 -6.69 13.51
N ASN A 160 -0.29 -7.28 12.78
CA ASN A 160 -0.18 -7.22 11.32
C ASN A 160 -1.42 -7.77 10.59
N PHE A 161 -2.23 -8.61 11.25
CA PHE A 161 -3.48 -9.11 10.68
C PHE A 161 -4.68 -8.17 10.86
N TRP A 162 -4.60 -7.18 11.77
CA TRP A 162 -5.76 -6.37 12.14
C TRP A 162 -5.51 -4.87 12.07
N PHE A 163 -4.35 -4.40 12.51
CA PHE A 163 -4.07 -2.98 12.66
C PHE A 163 -3.91 -2.28 11.31
N PRO A 164 -3.18 -2.83 10.32
CA PRO A 164 -3.13 -2.19 9.01
C PRO A 164 -4.51 -2.14 8.34
N TYR A 165 -5.35 -3.18 8.50
CA TYR A 165 -6.74 -3.13 8.03
C TYR A 165 -7.55 -2.01 8.69
N ARG A 166 -7.44 -1.84 10.02
CA ARG A 166 -8.13 -0.74 10.72
C ARG A 166 -7.70 0.63 10.23
N VAL A 167 -6.40 0.81 9.99
CA VAL A 167 -5.86 2.06 9.43
C VAL A 167 -6.40 2.25 8.01
N ALA A 168 -6.29 1.24 7.15
CA ALA A 168 -6.76 1.25 5.77
C ALA A 168 -8.26 1.55 5.67
N SER A 169 -9.07 0.98 6.56
CA SER A 169 -10.50 1.27 6.70
C SER A 169 -10.76 2.74 6.97
N GLY A 170 -10.06 3.33 7.95
CA GLY A 170 -10.22 4.76 8.26
C GLY A 170 -9.75 5.65 7.10
N VAL A 171 -8.68 5.25 6.40
CA VAL A 171 -8.22 5.96 5.19
C VAL A 171 -9.28 5.90 4.09
N TRP A 172 -9.86 4.72 3.86
CA TRP A 172 -10.90 4.52 2.87
C TRP A 172 -12.12 5.39 3.16
N GLU A 173 -12.62 5.36 4.40
CA GLU A 173 -13.78 6.13 4.84
C GLU A 173 -13.57 7.64 4.69
N ALA A 174 -12.42 8.16 5.16
CA ALA A 174 -12.06 9.56 4.95
C ALA A 174 -11.89 9.93 3.47
N SER A 175 -11.42 9.00 2.65
CA SER A 175 -11.18 9.30 1.23
C SER A 175 -12.49 9.25 0.42
N ALA A 176 -13.42 8.38 0.79
CA ALA A 176 -14.69 8.14 0.09
C ALA A 176 -15.75 9.25 0.30
N GLN A 177 -15.60 10.08 1.33
CA GLN A 177 -16.48 11.23 1.61
C GLN A 177 -16.28 12.34 0.56
N THR A 178 -16.95 12.24 -0.59
CA THR A 178 -16.90 13.22 -1.69
C THR A 178 -18.29 13.57 -2.20
N ARG A 179 -19.04 14.36 -1.43
CA ARG A 179 -20.22 15.05 -1.98
C ARG A 179 -20.06 16.57 -1.80
N PRO A 180 -20.26 17.38 -2.85
CA PRO A 180 -20.09 18.85 -2.81
C PRO A 180 -21.03 19.56 -1.83
N ASP A 181 -22.13 18.92 -1.45
CA ASP A 181 -23.14 19.41 -0.51
C ASP A 181 -22.90 18.97 0.95
N GLY A 182 -21.74 18.33 1.23
CA GLY A 182 -21.42 17.79 2.55
C GLY A 182 -22.07 16.43 2.86
N GLY A 183 -22.79 15.82 1.91
CA GLY A 183 -23.36 14.49 2.08
C GLY A 183 -22.35 13.34 1.90
N TRP A 184 -22.80 12.12 2.22
CA TRP A 184 -21.97 10.92 2.16
C TRP A 184 -22.09 10.24 0.79
N ARG A 185 -20.99 10.16 0.03
CA ARG A 185 -20.89 9.23 -1.11
C ARG A 185 -20.37 7.89 -0.59
N THR A 186 -21.21 6.87 -0.55
CA THR A 186 -20.79 5.53 -0.16
C THR A 186 -20.05 4.86 -1.32
N VAL A 187 -18.72 4.82 -1.27
CA VAL A 187 -17.91 4.06 -2.22
C VAL A 187 -17.79 2.61 -1.73
N PRO A 188 -18.07 1.59 -2.58
CA PRO A 188 -17.98 0.19 -2.18
C PRO A 188 -16.62 -0.16 -1.59
N ARG A 189 -16.61 -0.82 -0.42
CA ARG A 189 -15.36 -1.24 0.27
C ARG A 189 -14.69 -2.45 -0.38
N THR A 190 -15.18 -2.89 -1.55
CA THR A 190 -14.72 -4.07 -2.27
C THR A 190 -13.22 -4.07 -2.54
N PRO A 191 -12.59 -2.98 -3.03
CA PRO A 191 -11.13 -2.98 -3.27
C PRO A 191 -10.31 -3.17 -2.00
N LEU A 192 -10.74 -2.54 -0.89
CA LEU A 192 -10.11 -2.69 0.42
C LEU A 192 -10.22 -4.15 0.92
N ASN A 193 -11.43 -4.71 0.92
CA ASN A 193 -11.68 -6.04 1.47
C ASN A 193 -11.01 -7.14 0.64
N LEU A 194 -11.07 -7.05 -0.70
CA LEU A 194 -10.42 -8.01 -1.58
C LEU A 194 -8.91 -7.97 -1.45
N TRP A 195 -8.30 -6.77 -1.50
CA TRP A 195 -6.86 -6.63 -1.30
C TRP A 195 -6.41 -7.19 0.05
N TRP A 196 -7.09 -6.81 1.14
CA TRP A 196 -6.70 -7.26 2.47
C TRP A 196 -6.85 -8.76 2.63
N GLY A 197 -7.98 -9.32 2.18
CA GLY A 197 -8.21 -10.77 2.19
C GLY A 197 -7.15 -11.53 1.39
N ALA A 198 -6.87 -11.08 0.17
CA ALA A 198 -5.85 -11.69 -0.68
C ALA A 198 -4.44 -11.61 -0.06
N TRP A 199 -4.07 -10.48 0.55
CA TRP A 199 -2.79 -10.33 1.23
C TRP A 199 -2.66 -11.24 2.46
N VAL A 200 -3.72 -11.41 3.26
CA VAL A 200 -3.72 -12.35 4.38
C VAL A 200 -3.58 -13.79 3.87
N VAL A 201 -4.30 -14.15 2.80
CA VAL A 201 -4.20 -15.48 2.19
C VAL A 201 -2.80 -15.71 1.64
N SER A 202 -2.21 -14.77 0.90
CA SER A 202 -0.86 -14.90 0.36
C SER A 202 0.17 -15.07 1.47
N LEU A 203 0.10 -14.26 2.54
CA LEU A 203 0.95 -14.38 3.72
C LEU A 203 0.87 -15.78 4.35
N LEU A 204 -0.33 -16.36 4.47
CA LEU A 204 -0.51 -17.70 5.02
C LEU A 204 0.05 -18.77 4.07
N CYS A 205 -0.21 -18.63 2.76
CA CYS A 205 0.33 -19.52 1.73
C CYS A 205 1.86 -19.55 1.78
N THR A 206 2.53 -18.40 1.71
CA THR A 206 4.00 -18.31 1.77
C THR A 206 4.57 -18.96 3.04
N ARG A 207 3.91 -18.78 4.20
CA ARG A 207 4.38 -19.37 5.47
C ARG A 207 4.20 -20.88 5.51
N VAL A 208 3.13 -21.40 4.90
CA VAL A 208 2.88 -22.85 4.83
C VAL A 208 3.82 -23.49 3.81
N THR A 209 3.94 -22.93 2.61
CA THR A 209 4.77 -23.47 1.53
C THR A 209 6.24 -23.39 1.87
N GLY A 210 6.73 -22.30 2.46
CA GLY A 210 8.11 -22.20 2.94
C GLY A 210 8.46 -23.27 3.98
N ARG A 211 7.56 -23.51 4.95
CA ARG A 211 7.76 -24.58 5.95
C ARG A 211 7.70 -26.00 5.38
N LEU A 212 6.95 -26.21 4.29
CA LEU A 212 6.91 -27.49 3.60
C LEU A 212 8.17 -27.70 2.77
N TRP A 213 8.62 -26.64 2.09
CA TRP A 213 9.87 -26.62 1.34
C TRP A 213 11.08 -26.91 2.24
N ASP A 214 11.19 -26.24 3.39
CA ASP A 214 12.30 -26.41 4.34
C ASP A 214 12.34 -27.80 5.00
N ARG A 215 11.23 -28.54 4.98
CA ARG A 215 11.12 -29.88 5.57
C ARG A 215 11.19 -31.00 4.53
N ALA A 216 11.18 -30.67 3.25
CA ALA A 216 11.22 -31.67 2.20
C ALA A 216 12.61 -32.32 2.18
N GLU A 217 12.68 -33.61 2.51
CA GLU A 217 13.94 -34.36 2.55
C GLU A 217 14.09 -35.26 1.32
N ASP A 218 12.97 -35.80 0.82
CA ASP A 218 12.95 -36.71 -0.32
C ASP A 218 12.47 -36.04 -1.63
N ALA A 219 12.89 -36.60 -2.76
CA ALA A 219 12.58 -36.06 -4.08
C ALA A 219 11.06 -35.89 -4.35
N GLU A 220 10.23 -36.81 -3.87
CA GLU A 220 8.78 -36.72 -4.00
C GLU A 220 8.19 -35.52 -3.23
N GLU A 221 8.71 -35.27 -2.03
CA GLU A 221 8.31 -34.12 -1.21
C GLU A 221 8.72 -32.81 -1.87
N ILE A 222 9.91 -32.75 -2.47
CA ILE A 222 10.41 -31.58 -3.20
C ILE A 222 9.51 -31.28 -4.41
N VAL A 223 9.13 -32.30 -5.20
CA VAL A 223 8.21 -32.14 -6.33
C VAL A 223 6.86 -31.58 -5.86
N ARG A 224 6.33 -32.09 -4.75
CA ARG A 224 5.05 -31.64 -4.19
C ARG A 224 5.15 -30.21 -3.66
N ALA A 225 6.20 -29.91 -2.91
CA ALA A 225 6.45 -28.59 -2.35
C ALA A 225 6.62 -27.55 -3.47
N GLY A 226 7.37 -27.85 -4.53
CA GLY A 226 7.55 -26.94 -5.66
C GLY A 226 6.24 -26.59 -6.39
N GLY A 227 5.32 -27.56 -6.53
CA GLY A 227 3.99 -27.29 -7.08
C GLY A 227 3.15 -26.37 -6.19
N LEU A 228 3.24 -26.56 -4.87
CA LEU A 228 2.56 -25.69 -3.89
C LEU A 228 3.16 -24.28 -3.85
N VAL A 229 4.49 -24.15 -3.98
CA VAL A 229 5.17 -22.85 -4.08
C VAL A 229 4.68 -22.10 -5.31
N ALA A 230 4.65 -22.73 -6.49
CA ALA A 230 4.13 -22.08 -7.71
C ALA A 230 2.66 -21.64 -7.56
N ALA A 231 1.83 -22.43 -6.87
CA ALA A 231 0.46 -22.03 -6.56
C ALA A 231 0.39 -20.85 -5.58
N SER A 232 1.30 -20.80 -4.61
CA SER A 232 1.43 -19.67 -3.67
C SER A 232 1.84 -18.38 -4.39
N ASP A 233 2.78 -18.46 -5.33
CA ASP A 233 3.20 -17.30 -6.15
C ASP A 233 2.02 -16.77 -6.99
N ALA A 234 1.18 -17.65 -7.53
CA ALA A 234 -0.03 -17.23 -8.25
C ALA A 234 -1.01 -16.46 -7.35
N VAL A 235 -1.15 -16.87 -6.08
CA VAL A 235 -1.95 -16.14 -5.08
C VAL A 235 -1.33 -14.77 -4.77
N ASP A 236 0.00 -14.68 -4.68
CA ASP A 236 0.67 -13.40 -4.41
C ASP A 236 0.53 -12.42 -5.58
N ILE A 237 0.59 -12.90 -6.83
CA ILE A 237 0.26 -12.10 -8.02
C ILE A 237 -1.14 -11.50 -7.92
N VAL A 238 -2.15 -12.29 -7.51
CA VAL A 238 -3.52 -11.79 -7.32
C VAL A 238 -3.57 -10.74 -6.22
N ALA A 239 -2.88 -10.95 -5.10
CA ALA A 239 -2.78 -10.00 -4.01
C ALA A 239 -2.12 -8.68 -4.47
N ALA A 240 -1.06 -8.75 -5.27
CA ALA A 240 -0.36 -7.59 -5.83
C ALA A 240 -1.25 -6.79 -6.79
N VAL A 241 -2.01 -7.46 -7.67
CA VAL A 241 -2.99 -6.80 -8.55
C VAL A 241 -4.06 -6.08 -7.73
N LEU A 242 -4.63 -6.73 -6.71
CA LEU A 242 -5.62 -6.11 -5.83
C LEU A 242 -5.03 -4.94 -5.03
N ALA A 243 -3.76 -5.02 -4.62
CA ALA A 243 -3.03 -3.92 -3.99
C ALA A 243 -2.90 -2.71 -4.93
N ILE A 244 -2.58 -2.93 -6.21
CA ILE A 244 -2.55 -1.86 -7.22
C ILE A 244 -3.92 -1.17 -7.32
N LEU A 245 -5.00 -1.95 -7.37
CA LEU A 245 -6.36 -1.41 -7.45
C LEU A 245 -6.70 -0.58 -6.20
N TYR A 246 -6.37 -1.08 -5.01
CA TYR A 246 -6.54 -0.35 -3.75
C TYR A 246 -5.74 0.96 -3.73
N VAL A 247 -4.45 0.92 -4.09
CA VAL A 247 -3.57 2.10 -4.15
C VAL A 247 -4.12 3.15 -5.10
N ARG A 248 -4.55 2.74 -6.29
CA ARG A 248 -5.14 3.63 -7.30
C ARG A 248 -6.47 4.22 -6.83
N ALA A 249 -7.35 3.41 -6.25
CA ALA A 249 -8.65 3.85 -5.73
C ALA A 249 -8.48 4.91 -4.63
N VAL A 250 -7.68 4.62 -3.60
CA VAL A 250 -7.42 5.57 -2.51
C VAL A 250 -6.78 6.85 -3.04
N THR A 251 -5.74 6.71 -3.88
CA THR A 251 -5.03 7.88 -4.45
C THR A 251 -5.98 8.76 -5.27
N GLY A 252 -6.84 8.16 -6.10
CA GLY A 252 -7.84 8.86 -6.89
C GLY A 252 -8.83 9.64 -6.01
N MET A 253 -9.41 8.97 -5.02
CA MET A 253 -10.34 9.59 -4.08
C MET A 253 -9.70 10.77 -3.31
N GLN A 254 -8.47 10.62 -2.82
CA GLN A 254 -7.78 11.70 -2.11
C GLN A 254 -7.45 12.90 -3.01
N VAL A 255 -7.10 12.66 -4.27
CA VAL A 255 -6.84 13.72 -5.26
C VAL A 255 -8.14 14.43 -5.63
N GLU A 256 -9.21 13.69 -5.90
CA GLU A 256 -10.55 14.25 -6.18
C GLU A 256 -11.01 15.16 -5.03
N ARG A 257 -10.90 14.69 -3.78
CA ARG A 257 -11.28 15.46 -2.59
C ARG A 257 -10.43 16.72 -2.40
N ALA A 258 -9.11 16.62 -2.60
CA ALA A 258 -8.20 17.77 -2.52
C ALA A 258 -8.47 18.82 -3.62
N LEU A 259 -9.04 18.41 -4.76
CA LEU A 259 -9.45 19.32 -5.85
C LEU A 259 -10.85 19.91 -5.64
N HIS A 260 -11.79 19.17 -5.05
CA HIS A 260 -13.19 19.60 -4.93
C HIS A 260 -13.41 20.72 -3.92
N GLY A 261 -12.68 20.79 -2.81
CA GLY A 261 -12.80 21.97 -1.95
C GLY A 261 -12.15 23.23 -2.55
N ARG A 262 -11.62 23.16 -3.79
CA ARG A 262 -11.08 24.29 -4.54
C ARG A 262 -12.13 25.00 -5.40
N ALA A 263 -13.38 24.55 -5.39
CA ALA A 263 -14.46 25.21 -6.13
C ALA A 263 -14.64 26.64 -5.59
N PRO A 264 -14.39 27.69 -6.38
CA PRO A 264 -14.58 29.05 -5.93
C PRO A 264 -16.07 29.25 -5.62
N GLY A 265 -16.38 29.59 -4.37
CA GLY A 265 -17.63 30.23 -4.05
C GLY A 265 -17.77 31.45 -4.95
N VAL A 266 -18.72 31.40 -5.89
CA VAL A 266 -19.35 32.61 -6.41
C VAL A 266 -19.83 33.34 -5.15
N PRO A 267 -19.38 34.58 -4.88
CA PRO A 267 -19.92 35.32 -3.75
C PRO A 267 -21.42 35.39 -3.97
N ALA A 268 -22.20 34.90 -3.00
CA ALA A 268 -23.63 35.16 -2.96
C ALA A 268 -23.77 36.68 -3.05
N SER A 269 -24.29 37.17 -4.18
CA SER A 269 -24.58 38.58 -4.37
C SER A 269 -25.49 39.00 -3.23
N ALA A 270 -24.95 39.77 -2.29
CA ALA A 270 -25.76 40.39 -1.25
C ALA A 270 -26.86 41.20 -1.97
N PRO A 271 -28.14 41.09 -1.58
CA PRO A 271 -29.17 41.93 -2.16
C PRO A 271 -28.79 43.39 -1.85
N ALA A 272 -28.65 44.18 -2.90
CA ALA A 272 -28.40 45.60 -2.78
C ALA A 272 -29.50 46.22 -1.87
N PRO A 273 -29.15 46.97 -0.82
CA PRO A 273 -30.15 47.71 -0.07
C PRO A 273 -30.78 48.71 -1.04
N GLY A 274 -32.05 48.49 -1.34
CA GLY A 274 -32.85 49.33 -2.21
C GLY A 274 -32.79 50.77 -1.73
N ALA A 275 -32.30 51.64 -2.60
CA ALA A 275 -32.57 53.06 -2.53
C ALA A 275 -34.07 53.25 -2.75
N HIS A 276 -34.81 53.56 -1.68
CA HIS A 276 -36.10 54.24 -1.80
C HIS A 276 -35.93 55.68 -1.32
N ARG A 277 -36.37 56.56 -2.22
CA ARG A 277 -36.47 58.01 -2.12
C ARG A 277 -37.45 58.43 -1.04
#